data_AF-A0A535K4U5-F1
#
_entry.id   AF-A0A535K4U5-F1
#
_cell.length_a   1.000
_cell.length_b   1.000
_cell.length_c   1.000
_cell.angle_alpha   90.00
_cell.angle_beta   90.00
_cell.angle_gamma   90.00
#
_symmetry.space_group_name_H-M   'P 1'
#
loop_
_entity.id
_entity.type
_entity.pdbx_description
1 polymer ?
#
loop_
_entity_poly.entity_id
_entity_poly.type
_entity_poly.pdbx_seq_one_letter_code
_entity_poly.pdbx_strand_id
1 'polypeptide(L)'
;MKVSFSIVIAAALVMSAAATTAIAKTVESAPPVQFVRASLGGGTATGVAQSGGRLTLATSGLTAGSYDDPFDYPDRGAIAYQSGSWTSTWIGVAFAFDELVASWNAETPAGTWIRTEMQARGSGRETKWYTMGIWASGDADIHRTSVGGQGDVDGFIAIDTFIRDSKASPLDSYHLRVTLYRSSGTATPSVRMVGAMTSAGTVYDI
;
A
#
# COMPACT_ATOMS: atom_id res chain seq x y z
N MET A 1 65.88 46.15 -61.90
CA MET A 1 66.29 44.72 -61.90
C MET A 1 66.18 44.20 -60.47
N LYS A 2 65.33 43.18 -60.25
CA LYS A 2 65.04 42.42 -59.02
C LYS A 2 64.47 43.22 -57.82
N VAL A 3 63.14 43.18 -57.69
CA VAL A 3 62.40 43.51 -56.46
C VAL A 3 62.04 42.18 -55.80
N SER A 4 62.52 41.95 -54.58
CA SER A 4 62.25 40.74 -53.79
C SER A 4 60.95 40.90 -53.00
N PHE A 5 60.02 39.96 -53.17
CA PHE A 5 58.81 39.84 -52.36
C PHE A 5 59.02 38.76 -51.29
N SER A 6 58.88 39.13 -50.02
CA SER A 6 58.80 38.19 -48.89
C SER A 6 57.34 37.81 -48.67
N ILE A 7 57.03 36.51 -48.78
CA ILE A 7 55.72 35.93 -48.46
C ILE A 7 55.72 35.52 -46.99
N VAL A 8 54.77 36.04 -46.21
CA VAL A 8 54.46 35.60 -44.85
C VAL A 8 53.46 34.45 -44.94
N ILE A 9 53.81 33.27 -44.44
CA ILE A 9 52.89 32.13 -44.31
C ILE A 9 52.18 32.24 -42.95
N ALA A 10 50.88 32.50 -42.96
CA ALA A 10 50.04 32.37 -41.79
C ALA A 10 49.59 30.89 -41.65
N ALA A 11 50.00 30.23 -40.57
CA ALA A 11 49.52 28.90 -40.22
C ALA A 11 48.13 29.02 -39.56
N ALA A 12 47.10 28.49 -40.21
CA ALA A 12 45.77 28.35 -39.62
C ALA A 12 45.72 27.11 -38.73
N LEU A 13 45.54 27.30 -37.43
CA LEU A 13 45.33 26.23 -36.46
C LEU A 13 43.86 25.77 -36.55
N VAL A 14 43.61 24.56 -37.05
CA VAL A 14 42.28 23.96 -37.02
C VAL A 14 42.12 23.25 -35.67
N MET A 15 41.33 23.82 -34.76
CA MET A 15 40.90 23.13 -33.55
C MET A 15 39.66 22.30 -33.86
N SER A 16 39.81 20.98 -33.95
CA SER A 16 38.67 20.07 -33.96
C SER A 16 38.15 19.90 -32.53
N ALA A 17 37.00 20.49 -32.23
CA ALA A 17 36.26 20.17 -31.01
C ALA A 17 35.65 18.77 -31.15
N ALA A 18 36.22 17.79 -30.46
CA ALA A 18 35.59 16.48 -30.30
C ALA A 18 34.38 16.65 -29.38
N ALA A 19 33.17 16.60 -29.94
CA ALA A 19 31.96 16.50 -29.14
C ALA A 19 31.98 15.14 -28.42
N THR A 20 32.26 15.15 -27.12
CA THR A 20 32.07 13.97 -26.28
C THR A 20 30.57 13.76 -26.11
N THR A 21 30.00 12.84 -26.88
CA THR A 21 28.64 12.37 -26.62
C THR A 21 28.68 11.60 -25.31
N ALA A 22 28.21 12.20 -24.22
CA ALA A 22 27.92 11.46 -23.01
C ALA A 22 26.89 10.39 -23.37
N ILE A 23 27.28 9.13 -23.36
CA ILE A 23 26.33 8.02 -23.40
C ILE A 23 25.59 8.09 -22.06
N ALA A 24 24.36 8.60 -22.08
CA ALA A 24 23.46 8.43 -20.96
C ALA A 24 23.36 6.93 -20.70
N LYS A 25 23.74 6.47 -19.51
CA LYS A 25 23.38 5.13 -19.05
C LYS A 25 21.86 5.03 -19.18
N THR A 26 21.38 4.19 -20.09
CA THR A 26 19.97 3.78 -20.10
C THR A 26 19.65 3.29 -18.70
N VAL A 27 18.75 3.97 -18.01
CA VAL A 27 18.20 3.46 -16.75
C VAL A 27 17.49 2.16 -17.12
N GLU A 28 18.12 1.05 -16.77
CA GLU A 28 17.52 -0.27 -16.66
C GLU A 28 16.13 -0.13 -16.04
N SER A 29 15.12 -0.78 -16.64
CA SER A 29 13.69 -0.55 -16.39
C SER A 29 13.37 -0.23 -14.94
N ALA A 30 12.63 0.85 -14.68
CA ALA A 30 12.19 1.22 -13.34
C ALA A 30 11.61 -0.02 -12.60
N PRO A 31 11.89 -0.18 -11.29
CA PRO A 31 11.44 -1.35 -10.54
C PRO A 31 9.91 -1.50 -10.67
N PRO A 32 9.38 -2.74 -10.78
CA PRO A 32 7.96 -2.97 -10.92
C PRO A 32 7.26 -2.57 -9.62
N VAL A 33 6.73 -1.35 -9.60
CA VAL A 33 5.94 -0.77 -8.50
C VAL A 33 4.69 -0.10 -9.05
N GLN A 34 3.57 -0.26 -8.34
CA GLN A 34 2.34 0.49 -8.59
C GLN A 34 1.65 0.81 -7.27
N PHE A 35 0.95 1.95 -7.21
CA PHE A 35 0.04 2.29 -6.12
C PHE A 35 -1.35 2.55 -6.68
N VAL A 36 -2.36 1.86 -6.13
CA VAL A 36 -3.74 2.02 -6.56
C VAL A 36 -4.61 2.40 -5.36
N ARG A 37 -5.42 3.45 -5.52
CA ARG A 37 -6.50 3.79 -4.58
C ARG A 37 -7.74 3.02 -4.95
N ALA A 38 -8.35 2.35 -3.98
CA ALA A 38 -9.63 1.71 -4.19
C ALA A 38 -10.75 2.77 -4.28
N SER A 39 -11.72 2.54 -5.16
CA SER A 39 -12.91 3.39 -5.27
C SER A 39 -13.88 3.06 -4.13
N LEU A 40 -14.00 3.93 -3.13
CA LEU A 40 -14.88 3.71 -1.96
C LEU A 40 -16.37 3.64 -2.33
N GLY A 41 -16.76 4.19 -3.48
CA GLY A 41 -18.12 4.06 -4.01
C GLY A 41 -18.37 2.72 -4.74
N GLY A 42 -17.32 1.93 -4.99
CA GLY A 42 -17.42 0.56 -5.47
C GLY A 42 -17.34 -0.46 -4.32
N GLY A 43 -17.32 -1.75 -4.66
CA GLY A 43 -17.17 -2.83 -3.70
C GLY A 43 -18.47 -3.24 -3.00
N THR A 44 -18.35 -3.88 -1.84
CA THR A 44 -19.47 -4.35 -1.01
C THR A 44 -19.36 -3.81 0.40
N ALA A 45 -20.50 -3.47 1.02
CA ALA A 45 -20.56 -2.90 2.35
C ALA A 45 -21.59 -3.62 3.23
N THR A 46 -21.24 -3.85 4.48
CA THR A 46 -22.13 -4.37 5.53
C THR A 46 -21.97 -3.50 6.77
N GLY A 47 -23.03 -2.81 7.20
CA GLY A 47 -22.97 -1.93 8.38
C GLY A 47 -22.11 -0.67 8.17
N VAL A 48 -21.73 -0.35 6.94
CA VAL A 48 -21.01 0.87 6.55
C VAL A 48 -21.82 1.61 5.49
N ALA A 49 -21.81 2.94 5.57
CA ALA A 49 -22.39 3.83 4.57
C ALA A 49 -21.27 4.71 3.98
N GLN A 50 -21.41 5.02 2.69
CA GLN A 50 -20.54 5.96 1.99
C GLN A 50 -21.26 7.29 1.79
N SER A 51 -20.68 8.38 2.26
CA SER A 51 -21.23 9.73 2.06
C SER A 51 -20.09 10.75 2.00
N GLY A 52 -20.20 11.74 1.11
CA GLY A 52 -19.19 12.80 0.97
C GLY A 52 -17.76 12.29 0.70
N GLY A 53 -17.62 11.16 0.00
CA GLY A 53 -16.31 10.54 -0.27
C GLY A 53 -15.67 9.82 0.92
N ARG A 54 -16.44 9.52 1.97
CA ARG A 54 -15.95 8.86 3.19
C ARG A 54 -16.82 7.66 3.54
N LEU A 55 -16.21 6.62 4.09
CA LEU A 55 -16.90 5.52 4.75
C LEU A 55 -17.11 5.86 6.22
N THR A 56 -18.31 5.58 6.73
CA THR A 56 -18.68 5.68 8.16
C THR A 56 -19.57 4.51 8.54
N LEU A 57 -19.64 4.14 9.82
CA LEU A 57 -20.63 3.17 10.29
C LEU A 57 -22.06 3.63 9.93
N ALA A 58 -22.86 2.71 9.40
CA ALA A 58 -24.26 2.92 9.09
C ALA A 58 -25.11 2.92 10.37
N THR A 59 -26.38 3.31 10.25
CA THR A 59 -27.34 3.28 11.36
C THR A 59 -27.92 1.88 11.63
N SER A 60 -27.75 0.94 10.71
CA SER A 60 -28.24 -0.44 10.80
C SER A 60 -27.26 -1.42 10.14
N GLY A 61 -27.46 -2.72 10.35
CA GLY A 61 -26.58 -3.76 9.80
C GLY A 61 -25.22 -3.86 10.50
N LEU A 62 -25.10 -3.29 11.70
CA LEU A 62 -23.87 -3.33 12.51
C LEU A 62 -23.71 -4.70 13.17
N THR A 63 -22.47 -5.15 13.26
CA THR A 63 -22.09 -6.36 13.99
C THR A 63 -21.56 -5.98 15.37
N ALA A 64 -22.17 -6.53 16.43
CA ALA A 64 -21.67 -6.40 17.79
C ALA A 64 -20.60 -7.45 18.08
N GLY A 65 -19.62 -7.10 18.92
CA GLY A 65 -18.56 -8.01 19.33
C GLY A 65 -17.77 -7.49 20.51
N SER A 66 -16.66 -8.19 20.81
CA SER A 66 -15.69 -7.79 21.82
C SER A 66 -14.30 -7.85 21.22
N TYR A 67 -13.47 -6.85 21.53
CA TYR A 67 -12.07 -6.79 21.12
C TYR A 67 -11.20 -6.91 22.36
N ASP A 68 -10.44 -7.99 22.42
CA ASP A 68 -9.35 -8.13 23.37
C ASP A 68 -8.09 -7.61 22.68
N ASP A 69 -7.45 -6.60 23.27
CA ASP A 69 -6.22 -6.03 22.74
C ASP A 69 -5.04 -6.84 23.30
N PRO A 70 -4.40 -7.70 22.49
CA PRO A 70 -3.36 -8.61 22.98
C PRO A 70 -2.07 -7.89 23.36
N PHE A 71 -1.96 -6.58 23.09
CA PHE A 71 -0.80 -5.75 23.42
C PHE A 71 -1.12 -4.72 24.51
N ASP A 72 -2.35 -4.70 25.03
CA ASP A 72 -2.73 -3.83 26.14
C ASP A 72 -2.20 -4.36 27.47
N TYR A 73 -1.87 -3.42 28.36
CA TYR A 73 -1.56 -3.75 29.74
C TYR A 73 -2.77 -4.51 30.33
N PRO A 74 -2.55 -5.57 31.13
CA PRO A 74 -3.55 -6.61 31.46
C PRO A 74 -4.82 -6.13 32.20
N ASP A 75 -4.97 -4.83 32.43
CA ASP A 75 -5.95 -4.25 33.34
C ASP A 75 -7.17 -3.60 32.65
N ARG A 76 -7.18 -3.49 31.31
CA ARG A 76 -8.27 -2.80 30.59
C ARG A 76 -9.46 -3.68 30.22
N GLY A 77 -9.24 -4.99 30.08
CA GLY A 77 -10.26 -5.96 29.71
C GLY A 77 -10.81 -5.76 28.29
N ALA A 78 -11.72 -6.66 27.88
CA ALA A 78 -12.22 -6.67 26.52
C ALA A 78 -13.18 -5.50 26.23
N ILE A 79 -13.01 -4.88 25.07
CA ILE A 79 -13.76 -3.70 24.63
C ILE A 79 -14.98 -4.15 23.81
N ALA A 80 -16.18 -3.94 24.34
CA ALA A 80 -17.42 -4.17 23.59
C ALA A 80 -17.58 -3.15 22.45
N TYR A 81 -17.83 -3.63 21.24
CA TYR A 81 -17.93 -2.78 20.05
C TYR A 81 -19.15 -3.06 19.18
N GLN A 82 -19.47 -2.08 18.33
CA GLN A 82 -20.21 -2.24 17.10
C GLN A 82 -19.28 -1.98 15.91
N SER A 83 -19.49 -2.72 14.82
CA SER A 83 -18.64 -2.66 13.64
C SER A 83 -19.42 -2.79 12.35
N GLY A 84 -18.78 -2.39 11.27
CA GLY A 84 -19.22 -2.60 9.90
C GLY A 84 -18.01 -2.64 8.99
N SER A 85 -18.13 -3.30 7.85
CA SER A 85 -17.04 -3.50 6.90
C SER A 85 -17.39 -3.04 5.50
N TRP A 86 -16.36 -2.61 4.79
CA TRP A 86 -16.38 -2.36 3.37
C TRP A 86 -15.23 -3.14 2.72
N THR A 87 -15.53 -3.82 1.62
CA THR A 87 -14.55 -4.59 0.84
C THR A 87 -14.52 -4.02 -0.58
N SER A 88 -13.33 -3.69 -1.08
CA SER A 88 -13.17 -3.18 -2.43
C SER A 88 -13.60 -4.22 -3.48
N THR A 89 -13.79 -3.78 -4.73
CA THR A 89 -13.71 -4.73 -5.85
C THR A 89 -12.30 -5.33 -5.93
N TRP A 90 -12.16 -6.41 -6.68
CA TRP A 90 -10.83 -6.88 -7.10
C TRP A 90 -10.11 -5.80 -7.91
N ILE A 91 -8.85 -5.56 -7.57
CA ILE A 91 -7.92 -4.62 -8.20
C ILE A 91 -6.88 -5.48 -8.92
N GLY A 92 -6.89 -5.42 -10.25
CA GLY A 92 -5.86 -6.05 -11.07
C GLY A 92 -4.54 -5.29 -11.01
N VAL A 93 -3.43 -6.02 -11.10
CA VAL A 93 -2.08 -5.47 -11.09
C VAL A 93 -1.41 -5.59 -12.47
N ALA A 94 -0.52 -4.64 -12.80
CA ALA A 94 0.21 -4.64 -14.07
C ALA A 94 1.30 -5.72 -14.19
N PHE A 95 1.68 -6.32 -13.07
CA PHE A 95 2.69 -7.37 -12.92
C PHE A 95 2.30 -8.22 -11.73
N ALA A 96 2.65 -9.51 -11.73
CA ALA A 96 2.44 -10.33 -10.55
C ALA A 96 3.32 -9.81 -9.41
N PHE A 97 2.74 -9.61 -8.22
CA PHE A 97 3.44 -8.96 -7.11
C PHE A 97 3.97 -9.96 -6.10
N ASP A 98 5.08 -9.58 -5.46
CA ASP A 98 5.70 -10.30 -4.34
C ASP A 98 5.44 -9.61 -3.01
N GLU A 99 5.21 -8.30 -3.03
CA GLU A 99 4.95 -7.54 -1.83
C GLU A 99 3.72 -6.66 -1.98
N LEU A 100 2.98 -6.46 -0.87
CA LEU A 100 1.86 -5.53 -0.80
C LEU A 100 1.89 -4.75 0.52
N VAL A 101 1.81 -3.43 0.41
CA VAL A 101 1.65 -2.52 1.55
C VAL A 101 0.30 -1.84 1.44
N ALA A 102 -0.60 -2.12 2.38
CA ALA A 102 -1.90 -1.44 2.46
C ALA A 102 -1.72 -0.04 3.06
N SER A 103 -2.51 0.92 2.59
CA SER A 103 -2.47 2.31 3.04
C SER A 103 -3.88 2.86 3.19
N TRP A 104 -4.06 3.73 4.19
CA TRP A 104 -5.36 4.33 4.46
C TRP A 104 -5.23 5.77 4.97
N ASN A 105 -6.30 6.54 4.80
CA ASN A 105 -6.51 7.81 5.51
C ASN A 105 -7.79 7.70 6.34
N ALA A 106 -7.65 7.74 7.66
CA ALA A 106 -8.77 7.61 8.58
C ALA A 106 -8.74 8.66 9.70
N GLU A 107 -9.91 8.98 10.22
CA GLU A 107 -10.10 9.70 11.46
C GLU A 107 -10.86 8.79 12.42
N THR A 108 -10.27 8.54 13.58
CA THR A 108 -10.84 7.67 14.61
C THR A 108 -10.95 8.49 15.91
N PRO A 109 -12.11 9.10 16.19
CA PRO A 109 -12.38 9.70 17.50
C PRO A 109 -12.16 8.71 18.65
N ALA A 110 -12.09 9.21 19.88
CA ALA A 110 -11.93 8.36 21.06
C ALA A 110 -12.99 7.23 21.12
N GLY A 111 -12.53 6.04 21.50
CA GLY A 111 -13.29 4.79 21.51
C GLY A 111 -13.62 4.24 20.13
N THR A 112 -12.82 4.56 19.10
CA THR A 112 -12.98 4.03 17.74
C THR A 112 -11.64 3.62 17.14
N TRP A 113 -11.68 2.65 16.24
CA TRP A 113 -10.50 2.18 15.52
C TRP A 113 -10.92 1.55 14.19
N ILE A 114 -9.93 1.16 13.39
CA ILE A 114 -10.15 0.40 12.16
C ILE A 114 -9.26 -0.84 12.11
N ARG A 115 -9.67 -1.81 11.30
CA ARG A 115 -8.83 -2.91 10.85
C ARG A 115 -8.77 -2.90 9.33
N THR A 116 -7.58 -2.99 8.77
CA THR A 116 -7.35 -3.10 7.33
C THR A 116 -6.83 -4.49 7.03
N GLU A 117 -7.39 -5.14 6.02
CA GLU A 117 -7.06 -6.51 5.63
C GLU A 117 -6.88 -6.59 4.11
N MET A 118 -6.05 -7.52 3.65
CA MET A 118 -5.93 -7.86 2.23
C MET A 118 -6.30 -9.33 1.98
N GLN A 119 -6.75 -9.60 0.77
CA GLN A 119 -6.77 -10.94 0.19
C GLN A 119 -6.32 -10.80 -1.27
N ALA A 120 -5.55 -11.76 -1.75
CA ALA A 120 -5.02 -11.77 -3.10
C ALA A 120 -5.56 -12.96 -3.90
N ARG A 121 -5.40 -12.88 -5.21
CA ARG A 121 -5.74 -13.93 -6.16
C ARG A 121 -4.61 -14.12 -7.16
N GLY A 122 -4.43 -15.36 -7.58
CA GLY A 122 -3.45 -15.76 -8.58
C GLY A 122 -3.64 -17.22 -8.96
N SER A 123 -3.33 -17.59 -10.20
CA SER A 123 -3.44 -18.97 -10.69
C SER A 123 -4.80 -19.64 -10.42
N GLY A 124 -5.89 -18.86 -10.50
CA GLY A 124 -7.25 -19.37 -10.31
C GLY A 124 -7.65 -19.65 -8.84
N ARG A 125 -6.83 -19.27 -7.86
CA ARG A 125 -7.13 -19.40 -6.42
C ARG A 125 -7.04 -18.06 -5.69
N GLU A 126 -7.66 -17.99 -4.52
CA GLU A 126 -7.53 -16.88 -3.59
C GLU A 126 -6.69 -17.29 -2.38
N THR A 127 -5.96 -16.33 -1.81
CA THR A 127 -5.30 -16.48 -0.52
C THR A 127 -6.33 -16.44 0.61
N LYS A 128 -5.90 -16.67 1.86
CA LYS A 128 -6.68 -16.22 3.01
C LYS A 128 -6.67 -14.69 3.12
N TRP A 129 -7.45 -14.16 4.06
CA TRP A 129 -7.31 -12.78 4.50
C TRP A 129 -6.11 -12.63 5.43
N TYR A 130 -5.33 -11.57 5.23
CA TYR A 130 -4.27 -11.15 6.14
C TYR A 130 -4.62 -9.78 6.72
N THR A 131 -4.45 -9.62 8.03
CA THR A 131 -4.58 -8.32 8.70
C THR A 131 -3.34 -7.48 8.42
N MET A 132 -3.53 -6.36 7.75
CA MET A 132 -2.46 -5.42 7.42
C MET A 132 -2.21 -4.43 8.54
N GLY A 133 -3.25 -4.08 9.31
CA GLY A 133 -3.09 -3.25 10.48
C GLY A 133 -4.37 -3.11 11.28
N ILE A 134 -4.22 -2.95 12.60
CA ILE A 134 -5.27 -2.48 13.50
C ILE A 134 -4.82 -1.10 13.99
N TRP A 135 -5.63 -0.07 13.73
CA TRP A 135 -5.17 1.31 13.84
C TRP A 135 -6.20 2.25 14.45
N ALA A 136 -5.73 3.12 15.34
CA ALA A 136 -6.43 4.29 15.86
C ALA A 136 -5.52 5.53 15.77
N SER A 137 -6.11 6.72 15.85
CA SER A 137 -5.43 8.01 15.70
C SER A 137 -4.49 8.27 16.88
N GLY A 138 -4.87 7.83 18.07
CA GLY A 138 -4.04 7.82 19.26
C GLY A 138 -3.88 6.41 19.84
N ASP A 139 -3.12 6.30 20.93
CA ASP A 139 -2.80 5.04 21.59
C ASP A 139 -3.65 4.80 22.87
N ALA A 140 -4.64 5.66 23.11
CA ALA A 140 -5.48 5.60 24.32
C ALA A 140 -6.70 4.67 24.16
N ASP A 141 -7.03 4.25 22.94
CA ASP A 141 -8.22 3.46 22.65
C ASP A 141 -7.88 1.98 22.52
N ILE A 142 -6.86 1.71 21.70
CA ILE A 142 -6.24 0.41 21.44
C ILE A 142 -4.75 0.62 21.16
N HIS A 143 -3.94 -0.43 21.26
CA HIS A 143 -2.58 -0.46 20.77
C HIS A 143 -2.57 -0.65 19.25
N ARG A 144 -2.08 0.37 18.54
CA ARG A 144 -1.83 0.24 17.11
C ARG A 144 -0.85 -0.89 16.86
N THR A 145 -1.27 -1.85 16.05
CA THR A 145 -0.47 -3.06 15.88
C THR A 145 -0.48 -3.56 14.44
N SER A 146 0.73 -3.78 13.92
CA SER A 146 1.00 -4.74 12.86
C SER A 146 0.89 -6.15 13.45
N VAL A 147 -0.11 -6.93 13.03
CA VAL A 147 -0.37 -8.24 13.64
C VAL A 147 0.70 -9.24 13.13
N GLY A 148 1.70 -9.51 13.96
CA GLY A 148 2.78 -10.45 13.67
C GLY A 148 2.32 -11.91 13.62
N GLY A 149 3.16 -12.79 13.06
CA GLY A 149 2.93 -14.25 13.05
C GLY A 149 1.87 -14.73 12.04
N GLN A 150 1.35 -13.85 11.19
CA GLN A 150 0.43 -14.24 10.13
C GLN A 150 1.23 -14.79 8.93
N GLY A 151 1.20 -16.10 8.72
CA GLY A 151 1.80 -16.72 7.53
C GLY A 151 1.12 -18.03 7.14
N ASP A 152 1.34 -18.47 5.92
CA ASP A 152 0.98 -19.77 5.37
C ASP A 152 1.73 -20.04 4.05
N VAL A 153 1.22 -20.95 3.22
CA VAL A 153 1.83 -21.35 1.95
C VAL A 153 1.82 -20.26 0.87
N ASP A 154 1.00 -19.21 1.01
CA ASP A 154 0.95 -18.12 0.03
C ASP A 154 1.94 -17.00 0.39
N GLY A 155 2.22 -16.82 1.67
CA GLY A 155 3.10 -15.76 2.16
C GLY A 155 2.88 -15.45 3.64
N PHE A 156 3.44 -14.34 4.08
CA PHE A 156 3.34 -13.88 5.47
C PHE A 156 3.29 -12.35 5.57
N ILE A 157 2.84 -11.84 6.72
CA ILE A 157 2.90 -10.42 7.07
C ILE A 157 4.19 -10.17 7.84
N ALA A 158 5.08 -9.38 7.24
CA ALA A 158 6.17 -8.69 7.93
C ALA A 158 5.63 -7.44 8.67
N ILE A 159 6.46 -6.44 8.94
CA ILE A 159 5.94 -5.16 9.48
C ILE A 159 5.20 -4.43 8.36
N ASP A 160 3.87 -4.37 8.47
CA ASP A 160 2.92 -3.69 7.55
C ASP A 160 2.98 -4.12 6.07
N THR A 161 3.71 -5.19 5.77
CA THR A 161 3.99 -5.64 4.40
C THR A 161 3.66 -7.11 4.27
N PHE A 162 2.77 -7.45 3.35
CA PHE A 162 2.62 -8.83 2.90
C PHE A 162 3.81 -9.18 2.02
N ILE A 163 4.44 -10.32 2.29
CA ILE A 163 5.54 -10.90 1.52
C ILE A 163 5.06 -12.28 1.03
N ARG A 164 4.96 -12.44 -0.29
CA ARG A 164 4.62 -13.70 -0.94
C ARG A 164 5.72 -14.72 -0.70
N ASP A 165 5.34 -15.97 -0.43
CA ASP A 165 6.33 -17.05 -0.38
C ASP A 165 6.91 -17.27 -1.79
N SER A 166 8.23 -17.38 -1.91
CA SER A 166 8.92 -17.59 -3.19
C SER A 166 8.43 -18.81 -3.98
N LYS A 167 7.87 -19.82 -3.30
CA LYS A 167 7.31 -21.05 -3.89
C LYS A 167 5.81 -20.95 -4.17
N ALA A 168 5.14 -19.90 -3.69
CA ALA A 168 3.72 -19.68 -3.97
C ALA A 168 3.48 -19.35 -5.45
N SER A 169 2.23 -19.50 -5.88
CA SER A 169 1.81 -19.03 -7.20
C SER A 169 1.91 -17.50 -7.31
N PRO A 170 2.21 -16.95 -8.49
CA PRO A 170 2.16 -15.50 -8.72
C PRO A 170 0.77 -14.94 -8.42
N LEU A 171 0.71 -13.74 -7.84
CA LEU A 171 -0.54 -13.05 -7.50
C LEU A 171 -0.80 -11.89 -8.47
N ASP A 172 -1.94 -11.90 -9.15
CA ASP A 172 -2.30 -11.00 -10.26
C ASP A 172 -3.43 -10.02 -9.93
N SER A 173 -3.99 -10.13 -8.72
CA SER A 173 -5.00 -9.20 -8.23
C SER A 173 -5.13 -9.28 -6.71
N TYR A 174 -5.67 -8.23 -6.12
CA TYR A 174 -5.99 -8.16 -4.69
C TYR A 174 -7.27 -7.37 -4.45
N HIS A 175 -7.85 -7.54 -3.27
CA HIS A 175 -8.83 -6.59 -2.74
C HIS A 175 -8.56 -6.31 -1.26
N LEU A 176 -9.06 -5.16 -0.83
CA LEU A 176 -8.84 -4.64 0.51
C LEU A 176 -10.17 -4.62 1.25
N ARG A 177 -10.15 -5.01 2.52
CA ARG A 177 -11.27 -4.84 3.44
C ARG A 177 -10.86 -3.85 4.52
N VAL A 178 -11.75 -2.91 4.81
CA VAL A 178 -11.65 -2.07 6.00
C VAL A 178 -12.86 -2.31 6.88
N THR A 179 -12.61 -2.62 8.14
CA THR A 179 -13.63 -2.75 9.17
C THR A 179 -13.50 -1.57 10.12
N LEU A 180 -14.60 -0.85 10.31
CA LEU A 180 -14.72 0.28 11.22
C LEU A 180 -15.29 -0.24 12.54
N TYR A 181 -14.74 0.21 13.67
CA TYR A 181 -15.18 -0.18 15.01
C TYR A 181 -15.47 1.06 15.85
N ARG A 182 -16.51 0.97 16.68
CA ARG A 182 -16.79 1.93 17.75
C ARG A 182 -17.23 1.22 19.01
N SER A 183 -16.82 1.71 20.16
CA SER A 183 -17.43 1.37 21.44
C SER A 183 -18.85 1.92 21.52
N SER A 184 -19.69 1.34 22.39
CA SER A 184 -21.06 1.83 22.57
C SER A 184 -21.08 3.29 23.03
N GLY A 185 -21.94 4.11 22.43
CA GLY A 185 -22.12 5.52 22.81
C GLY A 185 -21.04 6.49 22.32
N THR A 186 -20.06 6.04 21.54
CA THR A 186 -19.01 6.90 20.99
C THR A 186 -19.34 7.41 19.58
N ALA A 187 -18.55 8.36 19.10
CA ALA A 187 -18.63 8.83 17.72
C ALA A 187 -18.28 7.71 16.73
N THR A 188 -18.51 7.96 15.44
CA THR A 188 -18.21 6.98 14.38
C THR A 188 -16.84 7.31 13.74
N PRO A 189 -15.96 6.31 13.51
CA PRO A 189 -14.74 6.53 12.74
C PRO A 189 -15.08 6.79 11.28
N SER A 190 -14.15 7.41 10.55
CA SER A 190 -14.32 7.63 9.11
C SER A 190 -13.06 7.31 8.32
N VAL A 191 -13.24 6.80 7.11
CA VAL A 191 -12.14 6.46 6.19
C VAL A 191 -12.37 7.18 4.87
N ARG A 192 -11.38 7.95 4.40
CA ARG A 192 -11.46 8.75 3.15
C ARG A 192 -10.57 8.22 2.03
N MET A 193 -9.69 7.27 2.32
CA MET A 193 -8.84 6.62 1.33
C MET A 193 -8.45 5.24 1.85
N VAL A 194 -8.52 4.24 0.98
CA VAL A 194 -7.89 2.94 1.13
C VAL A 194 -7.19 2.64 -0.19
N GLY A 195 -5.99 2.09 -0.15
CA GLY A 195 -5.23 1.72 -1.33
C GLY A 195 -4.09 0.79 -0.96
N ALA A 196 -3.35 0.33 -1.96
CA ALA A 196 -2.13 -0.42 -1.72
C ALA A 196 -1.05 -0.12 -2.74
N MET A 197 0.19 -0.19 -2.26
CA MET A 197 1.36 -0.35 -3.11
C MET A 197 1.59 -1.85 -3.32
N THR A 198 2.00 -2.22 -4.52
CA THR A 198 2.53 -3.56 -4.81
C THR A 198 3.88 -3.45 -5.52
N SER A 199 4.79 -4.36 -5.20
CA SER A 199 6.11 -4.51 -5.84
C SER A 199 6.36 -5.95 -6.24
N ALA A 200 7.26 -6.15 -7.19
CA ALA A 200 7.88 -7.45 -7.44
C ALA A 200 9.41 -7.35 -7.27
N GLY A 201 10.02 -8.43 -6.80
CA GLY A 201 11.46 -8.52 -6.64
C GLY A 201 12.15 -8.38 -8.00
N THR A 202 13.08 -7.44 -8.10
CA THR A 202 13.99 -7.33 -9.25
C THR A 202 15.34 -7.89 -8.83
N VAL A 203 15.83 -8.90 -9.53
CA VAL A 203 17.22 -9.34 -9.37
C VAL A 203 18.08 -8.31 -10.08
N TYR A 204 18.88 -7.56 -9.33
CA TYR A 204 19.90 -6.68 -9.88
C TYR A 204 21.22 -7.45 -9.92
N ASP A 205 21.84 -7.52 -11.10
CA ASP A 205 23.23 -7.92 -11.22
C ASP A 205 24.10 -6.76 -10.72
N ILE A 206 24.64 -6.87 -9.50
CA ILE A 206 25.55 -5.86 -8.89
C ILE A 206 27.02 -6.20 -9.14
#